data_AF-M1A2S6-F1
#
_entry.id   AF-M1A2S6-F1
#
_cell.length_a   1.000
_cell.length_b   1.000
_cell.length_c   1.000
_cell.angle_alpha   90.00
_cell.angle_beta   90.00
_cell.angle_gamma   90.00
#
_symmetry.space_group_name_H-M   'P 1'
#
loop_
_entity.id
_entity.type
_entity.pdbx_description
1 polymer ?
#
loop_
_entity_poly.entity_id
_entity_poly.type
_entity_poly.pdbx_seq_one_letter_code
_entity_poly.pdbx_strand_id
1 'polypeptide(L)'
;MEVFKSLESWVFENILPFLKPVEKCWQPNEFLPNPSQVSNGEFMEEVRALRQRVLGLPDEYFVILVGNMITEDALPTYQTMFNRWDGVRDETGSSPCPWAIWTRAWTAEENRHGDLLRTYIYLSGRVDMMMIEKTLQYTIRAGMDNKTENNPYLGFVYTSFQERATFLCAWQYC
;
A
#
# COMPACT_ATOMS: atom_id res chain seq x y z
N MET A 1 -7.38 27.16 -1.31
CA MET A 1 -8.18 26.47 -0.27
C MET A 1 -9.67 26.49 -0.55
N GLU A 2 -10.30 27.63 -0.86
CA GLU A 2 -11.76 27.71 -1.10
C GLU A 2 -12.26 26.79 -2.23
N VAL A 3 -11.44 26.59 -3.28
CA VAL A 3 -11.75 25.65 -4.37
C VAL A 3 -11.97 24.22 -3.85
N PHE A 4 -11.03 23.67 -3.10
CA PHE A 4 -11.15 22.29 -2.57
C PHE A 4 -12.32 22.12 -1.61
N LYS A 5 -12.62 23.17 -0.82
CA LYS A 5 -13.81 23.19 0.04
C LYS A 5 -15.10 23.18 -0.79
N SER A 6 -15.16 23.95 -1.88
CA SER A 6 -16.32 23.97 -2.78
C SER A 6 -16.53 22.64 -3.53
N LEU A 7 -15.49 21.81 -3.65
CA LEU A 7 -15.53 20.50 -4.31
C LEU A 7 -15.91 19.34 -3.39
N GLU A 8 -16.10 19.54 -2.08
CA GLU A 8 -16.37 18.45 -1.14
C GLU A 8 -17.58 17.60 -1.52
N SER A 9 -18.70 18.22 -1.90
CA SER A 9 -19.90 17.49 -2.37
C SER A 9 -19.60 16.69 -3.63
N TRP A 10 -18.84 17.26 -4.56
CA TRP A 10 -18.45 16.57 -5.79
C TRP A 10 -17.55 15.36 -5.49
N VAL A 11 -16.58 15.49 -4.58
CA VAL A 11 -15.72 14.39 -4.14
C VAL A 11 -16.54 13.27 -3.50
N PHE A 12 -17.48 13.63 -2.64
CA PHE A 12 -18.37 12.67 -2.01
C PHE A 12 -19.16 11.85 -3.06
N GLU A 13 -19.66 12.50 -4.10
CA GLU A 13 -20.49 11.87 -5.12
C GLU A 13 -19.70 11.17 -6.24
N ASN A 14 -18.45 11.59 -6.51
CA ASN A 14 -17.72 11.15 -7.71
C ASN A 14 -16.38 10.48 -7.42
N ILE A 15 -15.76 10.74 -6.26
CA ILE A 15 -14.46 10.16 -5.90
C ILE A 15 -14.61 9.04 -4.88
N LEU A 16 -15.34 9.29 -3.78
CA LEU A 16 -15.55 8.26 -2.75
C LEU A 16 -16.19 6.97 -3.27
N PRO A 17 -17.07 6.96 -4.30
CA PRO A 17 -17.60 5.71 -4.84
C PRO A 17 -16.58 4.78 -5.51
N PHE A 18 -15.36 5.26 -5.81
CA PHE A 18 -14.29 4.38 -6.28
C PHE A 18 -13.69 3.51 -5.16
N LEU A 19 -13.86 3.91 -3.89
CA LEU A 19 -13.44 3.12 -2.73
C LEU A 19 -14.32 1.88 -2.62
N LYS A 20 -13.70 0.74 -2.37
CA LYS A 20 -14.45 -0.50 -2.16
C LYS A 20 -14.89 -0.59 -0.69
N PRO A 21 -16.15 -0.97 -0.43
CA PRO A 21 -16.55 -1.31 0.94
C PRO A 21 -15.65 -2.41 1.49
N VAL A 22 -15.23 -2.30 2.76
CA VAL A 22 -14.29 -3.24 3.41
C VAL A 22 -14.74 -4.69 3.25
N GLU A 23 -16.03 -4.96 3.42
CA GLU A 23 -16.63 -6.31 3.29
C GLU A 23 -16.55 -6.91 1.86
N LYS A 24 -16.17 -6.09 0.87
CA LYS A 24 -15.97 -6.50 -0.53
C LYS A 24 -14.50 -6.38 -0.95
N CYS A 25 -13.61 -5.94 -0.06
CA CYS A 25 -12.18 -5.88 -0.31
C CYS A 25 -11.57 -7.25 -0.07
N TRP A 26 -10.68 -7.66 -0.98
CA TRP A 26 -9.81 -8.79 -0.73
C TRP A 26 -8.93 -8.51 0.49
N GLN A 27 -8.57 -9.55 1.23
CA GLN A 27 -7.64 -9.49 2.36
C GLN A 27 -6.38 -10.32 2.08
N PRO A 28 -5.20 -9.95 2.62
CA PRO A 28 -3.95 -10.69 2.39
C PRO A 28 -4.07 -12.20 2.63
N ASN A 29 -4.83 -12.60 3.64
CA ASN A 29 -5.06 -14.02 3.98
C ASN A 29 -5.76 -14.82 2.87
N GLU A 30 -6.44 -14.20 1.91
CA GLU A 30 -7.03 -14.90 0.77
C GLU A 30 -5.95 -15.45 -0.20
N PHE A 31 -4.74 -14.91 -0.13
CA PHE A 31 -3.61 -15.26 -1.01
C PHE A 31 -2.42 -15.89 -0.28
N LEU A 32 -2.53 -16.06 1.04
CA LEU A 32 -1.46 -16.56 1.91
C LEU A 32 -1.87 -17.90 2.55
N PRO A 33 -0.89 -18.74 2.93
CA PRO A 33 -1.17 -19.95 3.70
C PRO A 33 -1.98 -19.66 4.96
N ASN A 34 -3.05 -20.43 5.21
CA ASN A 34 -4.00 -20.14 6.27
C ASN A 34 -3.51 -20.66 7.64
N PRO A 35 -3.11 -19.78 8.58
CA PRO A 35 -2.54 -20.22 9.86
C PRO A 35 -3.55 -20.85 10.82
N SER A 36 -4.87 -20.76 10.55
CA SER A 36 -5.89 -21.46 11.34
C SER A 36 -5.90 -22.98 11.11
N GLN A 37 -5.30 -23.45 10.01
CA GLN A 37 -5.22 -24.86 9.62
C GLN A 37 -3.89 -25.50 10.05
N VAL A 38 -3.35 -25.10 11.21
CA VAL A 38 -2.12 -25.71 11.75
C VAL A 38 -2.42 -27.08 12.36
N SER A 39 -3.59 -27.26 12.98
CA SER A 39 -3.96 -28.48 13.70
C SER A 39 -4.14 -29.71 12.81
N ASN A 40 -4.55 -29.51 11.56
CA ASN A 40 -4.67 -30.57 10.53
C ASN A 40 -3.43 -30.65 9.61
N GLY A 41 -2.41 -29.80 9.83
CA GLY A 41 -1.16 -29.78 9.09
C GLY A 41 -1.21 -29.06 7.72
N GLU A 42 -2.38 -28.59 7.27
CA GLU A 42 -2.54 -27.98 5.94
C GLU A 42 -1.72 -26.69 5.79
N PHE A 43 -1.62 -25.87 6.85
CA PHE A 43 -0.79 -24.67 6.83
C PHE A 43 0.67 -24.98 6.42
N MET A 44 1.23 -26.06 6.96
CA MET A 44 2.62 -26.44 6.68
C MET A 44 2.78 -26.96 5.25
N GLU A 45 1.76 -27.65 4.72
CA GLU A 45 1.75 -28.07 3.31
C GLU A 45 1.64 -26.88 2.36
N GLU A 46 0.79 -25.90 2.66
CA GLU A 46 0.66 -24.68 1.86
C GLU A 46 1.95 -23.85 1.86
N VAL A 47 2.61 -23.70 3.01
CA VAL A 47 3.93 -23.05 3.11
C VAL A 47 4.97 -23.83 2.30
N ARG A 48 5.00 -25.16 2.38
CA ARG A 48 5.92 -25.98 1.58
C ARG A 48 5.65 -25.80 0.09
N ALA A 49 4.38 -25.83 -0.33
CA ALA A 49 3.98 -25.63 -1.71
C ALA A 49 4.37 -24.24 -2.24
N LEU A 50 4.21 -23.19 -1.43
CA LEU A 50 4.70 -21.83 -1.75
C LEU A 50 6.21 -21.85 -1.99
N ARG A 51 6.98 -22.42 -1.06
CA ARG A 51 8.44 -22.52 -1.17
C ARG A 51 8.88 -23.29 -2.40
N GLN A 52 8.18 -24.37 -2.76
CA GLN A 52 8.49 -25.11 -3.99
C GLN A 52 8.28 -24.27 -5.25
N ARG A 53 7.19 -23.50 -5.33
CA ARG A 53 6.92 -22.63 -6.50
C ARG A 53 8.00 -21.56 -6.69
N VAL A 54 8.51 -20.99 -5.59
CA VAL A 54 9.51 -19.92 -5.67
C VAL A 54 10.93 -20.40 -5.94
N LEU A 55 11.22 -21.71 -5.89
CA LEU A 55 12.57 -22.23 -6.18
C LEU A 55 13.01 -21.92 -7.62
N GLY A 56 12.07 -21.99 -8.57
CA GLY A 56 12.34 -21.70 -9.99
C GLY A 56 12.41 -20.21 -10.34
N LEU A 57 12.16 -19.31 -9.39
CA LEU A 57 12.21 -17.87 -9.64
C LEU A 57 13.65 -17.33 -9.50
N PRO A 58 14.07 -16.44 -10.41
CA PRO A 58 15.40 -15.84 -10.40
C PRO A 58 15.53 -14.80 -9.28
N ASP A 59 16.75 -14.52 -8.83
CA ASP A 59 16.99 -13.57 -7.73
C ASP A 59 16.66 -12.12 -8.16
N GLU A 60 16.81 -11.78 -9.44
CA GLU A 60 16.43 -10.49 -10.01
C GLU A 60 14.94 -10.19 -9.81
N TYR A 61 14.09 -11.22 -9.85
CA TYR A 61 12.67 -11.09 -9.56
C TYR A 61 12.45 -10.70 -8.09
N PHE A 62 13.18 -11.33 -7.16
CA PHE A 62 13.09 -11.02 -5.74
C PHE A 62 13.65 -9.63 -5.41
N VAL A 63 14.69 -9.17 -6.09
CA VAL A 63 15.20 -7.79 -5.91
C VAL A 63 14.10 -6.77 -6.23
N ILE A 64 13.40 -6.94 -7.35
CA ILE A 64 12.30 -6.03 -7.75
C ILE A 64 11.12 -6.17 -6.78
N LEU A 65 10.72 -7.40 -6.45
CA LEU A 65 9.60 -7.65 -5.54
C LEU A 65 9.84 -7.05 -4.14
N VAL A 66 11.07 -7.16 -3.63
CA VAL A 66 11.49 -6.53 -2.37
C VAL A 66 11.45 -5.01 -2.47
N GLY A 67 11.91 -4.44 -3.60
CA GLY A 67 11.82 -2.99 -3.84
C GLY A 67 10.37 -2.49 -3.84
N ASN A 68 9.47 -3.21 -4.50
CA ASN A 68 8.03 -2.92 -4.48
C ASN A 68 7.49 -3.00 -3.05
N MET A 69 7.77 -4.08 -2.33
CA MET A 69 7.31 -4.26 -0.96
C MET A 69 7.78 -3.15 -0.01
N ILE A 70 9.06 -2.76 -0.07
CA ILE A 70 9.60 -1.65 0.74
C ILE A 70 8.89 -0.33 0.42
N THR A 71 8.53 -0.12 -0.85
CA THR A 71 7.78 1.07 -1.28
C THR A 71 6.37 1.03 -0.69
N GLU A 72 5.63 -0.07 -0.86
CA GLU A 72 4.29 -0.24 -0.28
C GLU A 72 4.28 -0.04 1.24
N ASP A 73 5.24 -0.62 1.96
CA ASP A 73 5.34 -0.52 3.43
C ASP A 73 5.81 0.85 3.94
N ALA A 74 6.30 1.73 3.06
CA ALA A 74 6.63 3.11 3.42
C ALA A 74 5.37 4.01 3.54
N LEU A 75 4.17 3.41 3.50
CA LEU A 75 2.84 4.01 3.58
C LEU A 75 2.67 5.17 4.59
N PRO A 76 3.22 5.14 5.81
CA PRO A 76 3.12 6.29 6.72
C PRO A 76 3.65 7.60 6.11
N THR A 77 4.66 7.50 5.24
CA THR A 77 5.20 8.64 4.48
C THR A 77 4.16 9.20 3.52
N TYR A 78 3.44 8.36 2.80
CA TYR A 78 2.47 8.78 1.78
C TYR A 78 1.23 9.42 2.40
N GLN A 79 0.69 8.82 3.46
CA GLN A 79 -0.41 9.42 4.20
C GLN A 79 -0.01 10.78 4.79
N THR A 80 1.23 10.90 5.29
CA THR A 80 1.78 12.19 5.77
C THR A 80 1.85 13.22 4.64
N MET A 81 2.20 12.83 3.41
CA MET A 81 2.18 13.74 2.27
C MET A 81 0.78 14.30 2.00
N PHE A 82 -0.25 13.46 1.97
CA PHE A 82 -1.64 13.89 1.73
C PHE A 82 -2.11 14.84 2.84
N ASN A 83 -1.78 14.51 4.10
CA ASN A 83 -2.12 15.34 5.26
C ASN A 83 -1.32 16.64 5.36
N ARG A 84 -0.39 16.90 4.45
CA ARG A 84 0.29 18.19 4.33
C ARG A 84 -0.31 19.09 3.24
N TRP A 85 -1.23 18.60 2.42
CA TRP A 85 -1.77 19.37 1.31
C TRP A 85 -2.87 20.33 1.74
N ASP A 86 -2.75 21.59 1.33
CA ASP A 86 -3.60 22.68 1.76
C ASP A 86 -5.04 22.54 1.24
N GLY A 87 -6.00 22.47 2.15
CA GLY A 87 -7.43 22.37 1.84
C GLY A 87 -7.97 20.96 1.64
N VAL A 88 -7.13 19.92 1.75
CA VAL A 88 -7.57 18.50 1.65
C VAL A 88 -7.07 17.61 2.80
N ARG A 89 -6.17 18.12 3.64
CA ARG A 89 -5.61 17.39 4.80
C ARG A 89 -6.65 17.02 5.86
N ASP A 90 -6.38 15.95 6.59
CA ASP A 90 -7.14 15.57 7.78
C ASP A 90 -6.67 16.36 9.02
N GLU A 91 -7.50 17.31 9.46
CA GLU A 91 -7.19 18.20 10.60
C GLU A 91 -7.23 17.50 11.98
N THR A 92 -7.92 16.36 12.10
CA THR A 92 -8.17 15.72 13.41
C THR A 92 -7.74 14.26 13.47
N GLY A 93 -7.32 13.68 12.33
CA GLY A 93 -7.14 12.23 12.17
C GLY A 93 -8.46 11.47 12.02
N SER A 94 -9.58 12.17 12.00
CA SER A 94 -10.93 11.62 11.92
C SER A 94 -11.93 12.60 11.29
N SER A 95 -11.43 13.62 10.57
CA SER A 95 -12.27 14.66 9.99
C SER A 95 -13.35 14.05 9.09
N PRO A 96 -14.61 14.53 9.16
CA PRO A 96 -15.69 14.07 8.28
C PRO A 96 -15.58 14.65 6.87
N CYS A 97 -14.60 15.52 6.60
CA CYS A 97 -14.35 16.05 5.26
C CYS A 97 -14.14 14.90 4.26
N PRO A 98 -14.80 14.91 3.08
CA PRO A 98 -14.64 13.87 2.06
C PRO A 98 -13.18 13.60 1.65
N TRP A 99 -12.35 14.64 1.59
CA TRP A 99 -10.91 14.50 1.31
C TRP A 99 -10.16 13.71 2.40
N ALA A 100 -10.51 13.94 3.67
CA ALA A 100 -9.94 13.21 4.81
C ALA A 100 -10.45 11.76 4.84
N ILE A 101 -11.74 11.53 4.54
CA ILE A 101 -12.32 10.20 4.39
C ILE A 101 -11.58 9.42 3.31
N TRP A 102 -11.36 10.03 2.14
CA TRP A 102 -10.58 9.43 1.05
C TRP A 102 -9.16 9.07 1.51
N THR A 103 -8.42 10.01 2.10
CA THR A 103 -7.05 9.78 2.57
C THR A 103 -6.98 8.56 3.51
N ARG A 104 -7.88 8.46 4.49
CA ARG A 104 -7.90 7.32 5.42
C ARG A 104 -8.31 6.02 4.74
N ALA A 105 -9.32 6.05 3.87
CA ALA A 105 -9.80 4.85 3.18
C ALA A 105 -8.78 4.32 2.17
N TRP A 106 -8.17 5.19 1.36
CA TRP A 106 -7.06 4.83 0.48
C TRP A 106 -5.89 4.24 1.28
N THR A 107 -5.51 4.86 2.40
CA THR A 107 -4.43 4.33 3.26
C THR A 107 -4.77 2.93 3.78
N ALA A 108 -6.04 2.69 4.18
CA ALA A 108 -6.48 1.37 4.61
C ALA A 108 -6.47 0.34 3.47
N GLU A 109 -6.80 0.76 2.24
CA GLU A 109 -6.70 -0.09 1.07
C GLU A 109 -5.22 -0.44 0.75
N GLU A 110 -4.33 0.54 0.73
CA GLU A 110 -2.88 0.38 0.45
C GLU A 110 -2.15 -0.47 1.47
N ASN A 111 -2.51 -0.39 2.76
CA ASN A 111 -1.85 -1.19 3.81
C ASN A 111 -1.85 -2.69 3.50
N ARG A 112 -2.89 -3.19 2.82
CA ARG A 112 -3.01 -4.60 2.45
C ARG A 112 -1.96 -5.03 1.41
N HIS A 113 -1.48 -4.11 0.56
CA HIS A 113 -0.46 -4.41 -0.45
C HIS A 113 0.86 -4.80 0.24
N GLY A 114 1.31 -3.94 1.17
CA GLY A 114 2.48 -4.17 2.00
C GLY A 114 2.40 -5.45 2.82
N ASP A 115 1.29 -5.64 3.56
CA ASP A 115 1.05 -6.84 4.38
C ASP A 115 1.15 -8.14 3.57
N LEU A 116 0.52 -8.18 2.40
CA LEU A 116 0.55 -9.35 1.51
C LEU A 116 1.98 -9.63 1.01
N LEU A 117 2.64 -8.63 0.44
CA LEU A 117 3.97 -8.79 -0.15
C LEU A 117 5.01 -9.15 0.91
N ARG A 118 4.99 -8.48 2.07
CA ARG A 118 5.90 -8.75 3.18
C ARG A 118 5.75 -10.19 3.66
N THR A 119 4.51 -10.64 3.89
CA THR A 119 4.25 -11.99 4.37
C THR A 119 4.63 -13.04 3.34
N TYR A 120 4.32 -12.80 2.06
CA TYR A 120 4.71 -13.68 0.96
C TYR A 120 6.24 -13.84 0.88
N ILE A 121 6.97 -12.74 0.90
CA ILE A 121 8.44 -12.74 0.85
C ILE A 121 9.03 -13.41 2.10
N TYR A 122 8.48 -13.13 3.30
CA TYR A 122 8.89 -13.80 4.54
C TYR A 122 8.74 -15.32 4.46
N LEU A 123 7.57 -15.80 3.99
CA LEU A 123 7.30 -17.23 3.85
C LEU A 123 8.13 -17.89 2.74
N SER A 124 8.49 -17.14 1.70
CA SER A 124 9.31 -17.64 0.58
C SER A 124 10.65 -18.21 1.02
N GLY A 125 11.25 -17.64 2.08
CA GLY A 125 12.59 -18.01 2.53
C GLY A 125 13.71 -17.69 1.53
N ARG A 126 13.45 -16.83 0.53
CA ARG A 126 14.39 -16.48 -0.55
C ARG A 126 15.18 -15.20 -0.30
N VAL A 127 14.92 -14.47 0.79
CA VAL A 127 15.51 -13.16 1.06
C VAL A 127 15.99 -13.02 2.51
N ASP A 128 16.82 -12.01 2.76
CA ASP A 128 17.21 -11.58 4.11
C ASP A 128 16.22 -10.55 4.67
N MET A 129 15.30 -11.02 5.52
CA MET A 129 14.29 -10.17 6.14
C MET A 129 14.88 -9.12 7.10
N MET A 130 16.00 -9.41 7.77
CA MET A 130 16.64 -8.46 8.68
C MET A 130 17.14 -7.23 7.91
N MET A 131 17.72 -7.45 6.73
CA MET A 131 18.19 -6.35 5.86
C MET A 131 17.03 -5.55 5.28
N ILE A 132 15.94 -6.21 4.92
CA ILE A 132 14.72 -5.57 4.41
C ILE A 132 14.08 -4.69 5.50
N GLU A 133 13.90 -5.22 6.71
CA GLU A 133 13.30 -4.49 7.83
C GLU A 133 14.13 -3.25 8.21
N LYS A 134 15.46 -3.38 8.25
CA LYS A 134 16.35 -2.23 8.45
C LYS A 134 16.22 -1.21 7.33
N THR A 135 16.13 -1.65 6.07
CA THR A 135 15.98 -0.76 4.91
C THR A 135 14.67 0.01 5.01
N LEU A 136 13.56 -0.66 5.31
CA LEU A 136 12.27 0.00 5.55
C LEU A 136 12.36 1.03 6.67
N GLN A 137 13.00 0.68 7.80
CA GLN A 137 13.18 1.60 8.91
C GLN A 137 13.98 2.85 8.48
N TYR A 138 15.04 2.68 7.69
CA TYR A 138 15.78 3.81 7.12
C TYR A 138 14.90 4.63 6.16
N THR A 139 14.15 3.99 5.28
CA THR A 139 13.27 4.66 4.29
C THR A 139 12.22 5.52 4.98
N ILE A 140 11.46 4.97 5.93
CA ILE A 140 10.43 5.72 6.67
C ILE A 140 11.07 6.86 7.46
N ARG A 141 12.23 6.62 8.10
CA ARG A 141 12.95 7.65 8.86
C ARG A 141 13.47 8.78 7.98
N ALA A 142 13.94 8.47 6.78
CA ALA A 142 14.38 9.47 5.82
C ALA A 142 13.19 10.27 5.25
N GLY A 143 12.03 9.63 5.13
CA GLY A 143 10.88 10.19 4.45
C GLY A 143 11.15 10.44 2.98
N MET A 144 10.32 11.27 2.36
CA MET A 144 10.49 11.65 0.96
C MET A 144 10.01 13.09 0.77
N ASP A 145 10.78 13.87 -0.01
CA ASP A 145 10.37 15.17 -0.51
C ASP A 145 9.97 15.05 -1.98
N ASN A 146 8.66 14.98 -2.22
CA ASN A 146 8.08 14.91 -3.56
C ASN A 146 7.96 16.30 -4.23
N LYS A 147 8.44 17.37 -3.57
CA LYS A 147 8.42 18.75 -4.07
C LYS A 147 7.04 19.23 -4.51
N THR A 148 5.98 18.74 -3.87
CA THR A 148 4.62 19.22 -4.15
C THR A 148 4.27 20.48 -3.38
N GLU A 149 5.17 21.03 -2.55
CA GLU A 149 5.01 22.34 -1.89
C GLU A 149 3.69 22.51 -1.12
N ASN A 150 3.19 21.44 -0.49
CA ASN A 150 1.86 21.38 0.15
C ASN A 150 0.68 21.70 -0.81
N ASN A 151 0.92 21.76 -2.12
CA ASN A 151 -0.06 22.12 -3.13
C ASN A 151 -0.81 20.87 -3.63
N PRO A 152 -2.14 20.76 -3.41
CA PRO A 152 -2.89 19.59 -3.85
C PRO A 152 -2.93 19.41 -5.37
N TYR A 153 -2.78 20.47 -6.19
CA TYR A 153 -2.70 20.31 -7.64
C TYR A 153 -1.46 19.52 -8.06
N LEU A 154 -0.30 19.87 -7.51
CA LEU A 154 0.93 19.12 -7.73
C LEU A 154 0.84 17.73 -7.11
N GLY A 155 0.21 17.64 -5.94
CA GLY A 155 -0.05 16.40 -5.23
C GLY A 155 -0.84 15.38 -6.05
N PHE A 156 -2.00 15.77 -6.59
CA PHE A 156 -2.85 14.87 -7.36
C PHE A 156 -2.26 14.49 -8.73
N VAL A 157 -1.49 15.39 -9.37
CA VAL A 157 -0.73 15.04 -10.58
C VAL A 157 0.35 14.01 -10.26
N TYR A 158 1.08 14.22 -9.16
CA TYR A 158 2.10 13.30 -8.69
C TYR A 158 1.50 11.92 -8.38
N THR A 159 0.41 11.86 -7.61
CA THR A 159 -0.21 10.56 -7.27
C THR A 159 -0.79 9.86 -8.47
N SER A 160 -1.46 10.57 -9.39
CA SER A 160 -1.98 9.95 -10.61
C SER A 160 -0.88 9.28 -11.44
N PHE A 161 0.31 9.88 -11.49
CA PHE A 161 1.47 9.27 -12.14
C PHE A 161 2.01 8.06 -11.36
N GLN A 162 2.17 8.19 -10.04
CA GLN A 162 2.69 7.11 -9.20
C GLN A 162 1.77 5.88 -9.20
N GLU A 163 0.46 6.08 -9.04
CA GLU A 163 -0.54 5.00 -9.09
C GLU A 163 -0.47 4.25 -10.43
N ARG A 164 -0.31 4.99 -11.53
CA ARG A 164 -0.16 4.37 -12.85
C ARG A 164 1.18 3.62 -12.99
N ALA A 165 2.26 4.15 -12.43
CA ALA A 165 3.57 3.51 -12.44
C ALA A 165 3.53 2.19 -11.63
N THR A 166 2.98 2.21 -10.42
CA THR A 166 2.82 1.01 -9.59
C THR A 166 1.90 -0.01 -10.24
N PHE A 167 0.81 0.41 -10.88
CA PHE A 167 -0.04 -0.50 -11.67
C PHE A 167 0.75 -1.25 -12.75
N LEU A 168 1.65 -0.57 -13.47
CA LEU A 168 2.48 -1.20 -14.50
C LEU A 168 3.59 -2.09 -13.90
N CYS A 169 4.15 -1.73 -12.74
CA CYS A 169 5.29 -2.43 -12.15
C CYS A 169 4.91 -3.60 -11.22
N ALA A 170 3.74 -3.54 -10.57
CA ALA A 170 3.31 -4.48 -9.54
C ALA A 170 2.11 -5.33 -9.96
N TRP A 171 1.23 -4.83 -10.83
CA TRP A 171 -0.08 -5.43 -11.10
C TRP A 171 -0.31 -5.82 -12.56
N GLN A 172 0.74 -5.82 -13.41
CA GLN A 172 0.61 -6.06 -14.86
C GLN A 172 0.07 -7.46 -15.24
N TYR A 173 -0.09 -8.36 -14.27
CA TYR A 173 -0.56 -9.74 -14.47
C TYR A 173 -1.74 -10.14 -13.56
N CYS A 174 -2.43 -9.18 -12.92
CA CYS A 174 -3.71 -9.39 -12.23
C CYS A 174 -4.87 -8.76 -12.98
#